data_AF-A0A031J0F8-F1
#
_entry.id   AF-A0A031J0F8-F1
#
_cell.length_a   1.000
_cell.length_b   1.000
_cell.length_c   1.000
_cell.angle_alpha   90.00
_cell.angle_beta   90.00
_cell.angle_gamma   90.00
#
_symmetry.space_group_name_H-M   'P 1'
#
loop_
_entity.id
_entity.type
_entity.pdbx_description
1 polymer ?
#
loop_
_entity_poly.entity_id
_entity_poly.type
_entity_poly.pdbx_seq_one_letter_code
_entity_poly.pdbx_strand_id
1 'polypeptide(L)'
;MNGAVVLLIVNAVVAGLFALSYFLIARISRGQRPVIAFGVSYLLGMVTPISEIAIRLTDYPAPFMLASYMALLGGFLAMAAALSIFHRKRPAWTAIATLAVLGLITRIAIWGGTRDDLIYELAFQLPLALGILLCSHTAFRTGKGQLNHTLAGLLLLSGLNFFIKPFVAAAVGSGQTARDYAGRQPLCRAERHLPLQALFRTAQ
;
A
#
# COMPACT_ATOMS: atom_id res chain seq x y z
N MET A 1 -2.64 20.74 -8.31
CA MET A 1 -3.05 19.65 -7.38
C MET A 1 -1.88 18.69 -7.25
N ASN A 2 -1.54 18.25 -6.03
CA ASN A 2 -0.41 17.34 -5.81
C ASN A 2 -0.71 16.00 -6.52
N GLY A 3 0.12 15.59 -7.48
CA GLY A 3 -0.10 14.38 -8.28
C GLY A 3 -0.30 13.11 -7.45
N ALA A 4 0.29 13.07 -6.26
CA ALA A 4 0.10 11.98 -5.31
C ALA A 4 -1.36 11.81 -4.83
N VAL A 5 -2.09 12.92 -4.63
CA VAL A 5 -3.49 12.88 -4.17
C VAL A 5 -4.40 12.34 -5.28
N VAL A 6 -4.13 12.72 -6.53
CA VAL A 6 -4.87 12.20 -7.69
C VAL A 6 -4.70 10.68 -7.79
N LEU A 7 -3.47 10.17 -7.63
CA LEU A 7 -3.19 8.73 -7.65
C LEU A 7 -3.91 7.98 -6.52
N LEU A 8 -3.99 8.56 -5.32
CA LEU A 8 -4.73 7.97 -4.20
C LEU A 8 -6.23 7.90 -4.47
N ILE A 9 -6.82 8.97 -5.02
CA ILE A 9 -8.23 9.01 -5.40
C ILE A 9 -8.54 7.96 -6.45
N VAL A 10 -7.74 7.87 -7.51
CA VAL A 10 -7.92 6.87 -8.56
C VAL A 10 -7.85 5.46 -7.99
N ASN A 11 -6.88 5.17 -7.11
CA ASN A 11 -6.76 3.85 -6.47
C ASN A 11 -8.02 3.51 -5.64
N ALA A 12 -8.51 4.46 -4.82
CA ALA A 12 -9.72 4.27 -4.03
C ALA A 12 -10.95 4.01 -4.90
N VAL A 13 -11.13 4.79 -5.98
CA VAL A 13 -12.26 4.62 -6.91
C VAL A 13 -12.20 3.28 -7.63
N VAL A 14 -11.03 2.90 -8.15
CA VAL A 14 -10.83 1.61 -8.82
C VAL A 14 -11.11 0.45 -7.87
N ALA A 15 -10.60 0.51 -6.63
CA ALA A 15 -10.89 -0.50 -5.62
C ALA A 15 -12.39 -0.61 -5.31
N GLY A 16 -13.09 0.53 -5.21
CA GLY A 16 -14.54 0.59 -5.03
C GLY A 16 -15.32 -0.02 -6.20
N LEU A 17 -14.91 0.26 -7.44
CA LEU A 17 -15.52 -0.32 -8.65
C LEU A 17 -15.35 -1.84 -8.73
N PHE A 18 -14.16 -2.35 -8.37
CA PHE A 18 -13.94 -3.79 -8.27
C PHE A 18 -14.83 -4.42 -7.18
N ALA A 19 -14.87 -3.82 -5.99
CA ALA A 19 -15.73 -4.29 -4.90
C ALA A 19 -17.21 -4.34 -5.32
N LEU A 20 -17.73 -3.27 -5.91
CA LEU A 20 -19.10 -3.18 -6.40
C LEU A 20 -19.39 -4.24 -7.47
N SER A 21 -18.47 -4.43 -8.41
CA SER A 21 -18.60 -5.45 -9.47
C SER A 21 -18.73 -6.84 -8.87
N TYR A 22 -17.90 -7.20 -7.89
CA TYR A 22 -17.98 -8.50 -7.21
C TYR A 22 -19.28 -8.67 -6.42
N PHE A 23 -19.78 -7.63 -5.75
CA PHE A 23 -21.08 -7.69 -5.08
C PHE A 23 -22.23 -7.85 -6.07
N LEU A 24 -22.21 -7.14 -7.20
CA LEU A 24 -23.20 -7.28 -8.26
C LEU A 24 -23.20 -8.70 -8.85
N ILE A 25 -22.02 -9.25 -9.15
CA ILE A 25 -21.89 -10.65 -9.61
C ILE A 25 -22.47 -11.62 -8.58
N ALA A 26 -22.19 -11.42 -7.29
CA ALA A 26 -22.72 -12.27 -6.23
C ALA A 26 -24.25 -12.15 -6.06
N ARG A 27 -24.83 -10.98 -6.35
CA ARG A 27 -26.29 -10.75 -6.32
C ARG A 27 -26.98 -11.41 -7.50
N ILE A 28 -26.40 -11.33 -8.69
CA ILE A 28 -26.97 -11.90 -9.93
C ILE A 28 -26.78 -13.42 -9.95
N SER A 29 -25.59 -13.90 -9.61
CA SER A 29 -25.22 -15.32 -9.68
C SER A 29 -25.31 -15.98 -8.31
N ARG A 30 -26.47 -16.51 -7.95
CA ARG A 30 -26.70 -17.20 -6.65
C ARG A 30 -25.73 -18.36 -6.39
N GLY A 31 -25.20 -19.00 -7.44
CA GLY A 31 -24.18 -20.07 -7.33
C GLY A 31 -22.76 -19.59 -7.06
N GLN A 32 -22.48 -18.29 -7.16
CA GLN A 32 -21.15 -17.69 -7.04
C GLN A 32 -21.00 -16.79 -5.80
N ARG A 33 -21.76 -17.04 -4.73
CA ARG A 33 -21.64 -16.34 -3.45
C ARG A 33 -20.20 -16.25 -2.88
N PRO A 34 -19.28 -17.22 -3.09
CA PRO A 34 -17.86 -17.06 -2.76
C PRO A 34 -17.20 -15.77 -3.25
N VAL A 35 -17.72 -15.18 -4.33
CA VAL A 35 -17.17 -13.96 -4.94
C VAL A 35 -17.30 -12.73 -4.03
N ILE A 36 -18.21 -12.76 -3.05
CA ILE A 36 -18.35 -11.72 -2.02
C ILE A 36 -17.05 -11.51 -1.25
N ALA A 37 -16.29 -12.58 -1.00
CA ALA A 37 -15.03 -12.50 -0.27
C ALA A 37 -13.99 -11.63 -1.02
N PHE A 38 -13.99 -11.66 -2.36
CA PHE A 38 -13.15 -10.74 -3.14
C PHE A 38 -13.62 -9.30 -2.96
N GLY A 39 -14.92 -9.04 -3.01
CA GLY A 39 -15.46 -7.68 -2.77
C GLY A 39 -15.04 -7.11 -1.42
N VAL A 40 -15.11 -7.91 -0.35
CA VAL A 40 -14.63 -7.52 0.99
C VAL A 40 -13.13 -7.21 1.00
N SER A 41 -12.31 -8.02 0.33
CA SER A 41 -10.86 -7.77 0.26
C SER A 41 -10.52 -6.45 -0.46
N TYR A 42 -11.29 -6.08 -1.49
CA TYR A 42 -11.13 -4.80 -2.19
C TYR A 42 -11.60 -3.61 -1.35
N LEU A 43 -12.68 -3.76 -0.58
CA LEU A 43 -13.10 -2.71 0.37
C LEU A 43 -12.04 -2.47 1.46
N LEU A 44 -11.44 -3.54 1.99
CA LEU A 44 -10.30 -3.43 2.91
C LEU A 44 -9.14 -2.68 2.25
N GLY A 45 -8.79 -3.04 1.01
CA GLY A 45 -7.76 -2.35 0.23
C GLY A 45 -8.06 -0.84 0.06
N MET A 46 -9.32 -0.49 -0.21
CA MET A 46 -9.79 0.90 -0.41
C MET A 46 -9.60 1.80 0.81
N VAL A 47 -9.62 1.24 2.03
CA VAL A 47 -9.38 2.01 3.26
C VAL A 47 -7.96 2.58 3.31
N THR A 48 -6.99 1.95 2.64
CA THR A 48 -5.59 2.40 2.57
C THR A 48 -5.45 3.79 1.95
N PRO A 49 -5.86 4.03 0.68
CA PRO A 49 -5.76 5.36 0.08
C PRO A 49 -6.66 6.40 0.77
N ILE A 50 -7.83 6.01 1.29
CA ILE A 50 -8.70 6.91 2.06
C ILE A 50 -7.99 7.39 3.33
N SER A 51 -7.34 6.47 4.04
CA SER A 51 -6.59 6.79 5.26
C SER A 51 -5.39 7.69 4.95
N GLU A 52 -4.71 7.49 3.82
CA GLU A 52 -3.64 8.39 3.38
C GLU A 52 -4.11 9.80 3.03
N ILE A 53 -5.30 9.93 2.43
CA ILE A 53 -5.91 11.24 2.20
C ILE A 53 -6.26 11.88 3.55
N ALA A 54 -6.83 11.12 4.50
CA ALA A 54 -7.17 11.61 5.82
C ALA A 54 -5.95 12.09 6.62
N ILE A 55 -4.81 11.39 6.53
CA ILE A 55 -3.53 11.80 7.14
C ILE A 55 -3.11 13.19 6.66
N ARG A 56 -3.35 13.53 5.39
CA ARG A 56 -2.98 14.84 4.82
C ARG A 56 -3.91 15.97 5.25
N LEU A 57 -5.08 15.64 5.80
CA LEU A 57 -6.13 16.59 6.17
C LEU A 57 -6.24 16.79 7.69
N THR A 58 -5.48 16.05 8.50
CA THR A 58 -5.63 16.01 9.96
C THR A 58 -4.29 16.10 10.68
N ASP A 59 -4.27 16.84 11.79
CA ASP A 59 -3.08 17.02 12.65
C ASP A 59 -2.78 15.82 13.56
N TYR A 60 -3.71 14.85 13.65
CA TYR A 60 -3.58 13.59 14.40
C TYR A 60 -3.49 12.37 13.45
N PRO A 61 -2.33 12.11 12.82
CA PRO A 61 -2.20 11.08 11.78
C PRO A 61 -2.09 9.64 12.34
N ALA A 62 -1.81 9.48 13.62
CA ALA A 62 -1.56 8.18 14.26
C ALA A 62 -2.63 7.09 13.97
N PRO A 63 -3.93 7.32 14.20
CA PRO A 63 -4.96 6.31 13.95
C PRO A 63 -5.08 5.94 12.48
N PHE A 64 -4.98 6.91 11.57
CA PHE A 64 -5.08 6.67 10.14
C PHE A 64 -3.87 5.92 9.58
N MET A 65 -2.68 6.14 10.14
CA MET A 65 -1.49 5.37 9.78
C MET A 65 -1.59 3.90 10.19
N LEU A 66 -2.21 3.62 11.35
CA LEU A 66 -2.46 2.25 11.78
C LEU A 66 -3.57 1.61 10.93
N ALA A 67 -4.66 2.34 10.69
CA ALA A 67 -5.78 1.89 9.87
C ALA A 67 -5.33 1.54 8.44
N SER A 68 -4.53 2.41 7.81
CA SER A 68 -3.99 2.18 6.47
C SER A 68 -3.20 0.86 6.39
N TYR A 69 -2.29 0.65 7.33
CA TYR A 69 -1.47 -0.56 7.37
C TYR A 69 -2.28 -1.84 7.61
N MET A 70 -3.14 -1.82 8.63
CA MET A 70 -3.96 -2.98 8.98
C MET A 70 -4.99 -3.30 7.91
N ALA A 71 -5.53 -2.28 7.24
CA ALA A 71 -6.46 -2.47 6.13
C ALA A 71 -5.77 -3.07 4.91
N LEU A 72 -4.55 -2.64 4.58
CA LEU A 72 -3.80 -3.24 3.49
C LEU A 72 -3.43 -4.70 3.77
N LEU A 73 -2.90 -4.98 4.96
CA LEU A 73 -2.57 -6.35 5.38
C LEU A 73 -3.85 -7.20 5.43
N GLY A 74 -4.91 -6.69 6.03
CA GLY A 74 -6.23 -7.34 6.08
C GLY A 74 -6.79 -7.61 4.69
N GLY A 75 -6.58 -6.70 3.73
CA GLY A 75 -6.92 -6.88 2.33
C GLY A 75 -6.21 -8.07 1.69
N PHE A 76 -4.90 -8.21 1.89
CA PHE A 76 -4.15 -9.38 1.41
C PHE A 76 -4.61 -10.68 2.08
N LEU A 77 -4.81 -10.66 3.39
CA LEU A 77 -5.26 -11.85 4.13
C LEU A 77 -6.68 -12.27 3.73
N ALA A 78 -7.59 -11.30 3.57
CA ALA A 78 -8.93 -11.53 3.06
C ALA A 78 -8.91 -12.05 1.61
N MET A 79 -7.99 -11.54 0.78
CA MET A 79 -7.78 -12.02 -0.59
C MET A 79 -7.32 -13.48 -0.61
N ALA A 80 -6.36 -13.87 0.24
CA ALA A 80 -5.92 -15.26 0.36
C ALA A 80 -7.07 -16.20 0.78
N ALA A 81 -7.92 -15.75 1.73
CA ALA A 81 -9.12 -16.48 2.11
C ALA A 81 -10.13 -16.57 0.95
N ALA A 82 -10.40 -15.46 0.27
CA ALA A 82 -11.31 -15.38 -0.87
C ALA A 82 -10.92 -16.36 -1.97
N LEU A 83 -9.63 -16.43 -2.29
CA LEU A 83 -9.09 -17.31 -3.33
C LEU A 83 -9.27 -18.79 -2.99
N SER A 84 -9.12 -19.15 -1.72
CA SER A 84 -9.38 -20.52 -1.21
C SER A 84 -10.86 -20.86 -1.28
N ILE A 85 -11.74 -19.95 -0.82
CA ILE A 85 -13.19 -20.13 -0.77
C ILE A 85 -13.76 -20.24 -2.20
N PHE A 86 -13.25 -19.44 -3.14
CA PHE A 86 -13.64 -19.49 -4.55
C PHE A 86 -13.38 -20.86 -5.19
N HIS A 87 -12.22 -21.45 -4.89
CA HIS A 87 -11.86 -22.80 -5.34
C HIS A 87 -12.47 -23.93 -4.48
N ARG A 88 -13.40 -23.60 -3.56
CA ARG A 88 -14.01 -24.55 -2.60
C ARG A 88 -12.99 -25.33 -1.76
N LYS A 89 -11.85 -24.70 -1.47
CA LYS A 89 -10.80 -25.24 -0.59
C LYS A 89 -10.85 -24.55 0.77
N ARG A 90 -10.31 -25.22 1.79
CA ARG A 90 -10.21 -24.66 3.14
C ARG A 90 -9.13 -23.57 3.17
N PRO A 91 -9.46 -22.34 3.62
CA PRO A 91 -8.44 -21.30 3.81
C PRO A 91 -7.39 -21.73 4.82
N ALA A 92 -6.15 -21.29 4.62
CA ALA A 92 -5.07 -21.47 5.58
C ALA A 92 -5.22 -20.49 6.76
N TRP A 93 -6.30 -20.64 7.55
CA TRP A 93 -6.63 -19.75 8.66
C TRP A 93 -5.50 -19.59 9.67
N THR A 94 -4.70 -20.64 9.89
CA THR A 94 -3.51 -20.58 10.74
C THR A 94 -2.47 -19.60 10.19
N ALA A 95 -2.12 -19.70 8.90
CA ALA A 95 -1.20 -18.78 8.24
C ALA A 95 -1.75 -17.34 8.19
N ILE A 96 -3.06 -17.19 8.00
CA ILE A 96 -3.72 -15.89 8.02
C ILE A 96 -3.64 -15.26 9.41
N ALA A 97 -3.98 -16.00 10.46
CA ALA A 97 -3.95 -15.52 11.83
C ALA A 97 -2.52 -15.21 12.29
N THR A 98 -1.54 -16.06 11.95
CA THR A 98 -0.14 -15.81 12.30
C THR A 98 0.40 -14.57 11.61
N LEU A 99 0.10 -14.33 10.33
CA LEU A 99 0.50 -13.12 9.63
C LEU A 99 -0.20 -11.87 10.14
N ALA A 100 -1.48 -11.97 10.53
CA ALA A 100 -2.20 -10.85 11.16
C ALA A 100 -1.54 -10.44 12.48
N VAL A 101 -1.26 -11.41 13.35
CA VAL A 101 -0.59 -11.19 14.64
C VAL A 101 0.84 -10.67 14.43
N LEU A 102 1.59 -11.28 13.51
CA LEU A 102 2.94 -10.84 13.19
C LEU A 102 2.96 -9.39 12.67
N GLY A 103 2.05 -9.04 11.74
CA GLY A 103 1.94 -7.68 11.24
C GLY A 103 1.58 -6.67 12.32
N LEU A 104 0.68 -7.03 13.25
CA LEU A 104 0.34 -6.20 14.40
C LEU A 104 1.54 -5.99 15.34
N ILE A 105 2.22 -7.06 15.73
CA ILE A 105 3.39 -7.01 16.61
C ILE A 105 4.50 -6.18 15.95
N THR A 106 4.81 -6.45 14.69
CA THR A 106 5.82 -5.70 13.95
C THR A 106 5.46 -4.23 13.88
N ARG A 107 4.19 -3.90 13.64
CA ARG A 107 3.73 -2.50 13.60
C ARG A 107 3.87 -1.78 14.94
N ILE A 108 3.64 -2.47 16.05
CA ILE A 108 3.84 -1.93 17.39
C ILE A 108 5.34 -1.78 17.69
N ALA A 109 6.15 -2.77 17.32
CA ALA A 109 7.59 -2.78 17.59
C ALA A 109 8.35 -1.65 16.85
N ILE A 110 7.94 -1.33 15.62
CA ILE A 110 8.52 -0.22 14.86
C ILE A 110 7.92 1.15 15.23
N TRP A 111 6.95 1.21 16.14
CA TRP A 111 6.25 2.45 16.44
C TRP A 111 7.19 3.50 17.04
N GLY A 112 7.39 4.62 16.33
CA GLY A 112 8.33 5.67 16.72
C GLY A 112 9.75 5.52 16.14
N GLY A 113 10.01 4.51 15.31
CA GLY A 113 11.28 4.34 14.61
C GLY A 113 11.54 5.42 13.54
N THR A 114 12.82 5.65 13.25
CA THR A 114 13.27 6.55 12.18
C THR A 114 12.94 5.96 10.81
N ARG A 115 12.12 6.68 10.03
CA ARG A 115 11.63 6.22 8.71
C ARG A 115 12.71 6.05 7.65
N ASP A 116 13.90 6.63 7.84
CA ASP A 116 15.03 6.54 6.91
C ASP A 116 15.97 5.35 7.20
N ASP A 117 15.61 4.49 8.16
CA ASP A 117 16.36 3.27 8.42
C ASP A 117 15.86 2.13 7.52
N LEU A 118 16.76 1.52 6.75
CA LEU A 118 16.48 0.36 5.90
C LEU A 118 15.85 -0.79 6.72
N ILE A 119 16.26 -0.95 7.98
CA ILE A 119 15.71 -1.97 8.87
C ILE A 119 14.24 -1.66 9.18
N TYR A 120 13.90 -0.38 9.40
CA TYR A 120 12.52 0.05 9.64
C TYR A 120 11.64 -0.20 8.41
N GLU A 121 12.11 0.17 7.22
CA GLU A 121 11.35 -0.03 5.98
C GLU A 121 11.14 -1.52 5.66
N LEU A 122 12.19 -2.33 5.85
CA LEU A 122 12.12 -3.78 5.62
C LEU A 122 11.19 -4.44 6.63
N ALA A 123 11.28 -4.10 7.91
CA ALA A 123 10.38 -4.60 8.94
C ALA A 123 8.91 -4.21 8.65
N PHE A 124 8.67 -3.00 8.18
CA PHE A 124 7.33 -2.55 7.79
C PHE A 124 6.77 -3.35 6.60
N GLN A 125 7.59 -3.62 5.58
CA GLN A 125 7.15 -4.28 4.34
C GLN A 125 7.09 -5.80 4.44
N LEU A 126 7.86 -6.43 5.33
CA LEU A 126 7.93 -7.89 5.48
C LEU A 126 6.56 -8.56 5.68
N PRO A 127 5.71 -8.13 6.63
CA PRO A 127 4.39 -8.76 6.82
C PRO A 127 3.46 -8.58 5.61
N LEU A 128 3.55 -7.44 4.93
CA LEU A 128 2.77 -7.16 3.71
C LEU A 128 3.22 -8.05 2.56
N ALA A 129 4.53 -8.20 2.38
CA ALA A 129 5.13 -9.07 1.37
C ALA A 129 4.77 -10.54 1.62
N LEU A 130 4.81 -10.99 2.87
CA LEU A 130 4.36 -12.34 3.24
C LEU A 130 2.86 -12.54 2.99
N GLY A 131 2.03 -11.51 3.25
CA GLY A 131 0.60 -11.54 2.95
C GLY A 131 0.30 -11.76 1.47
N ILE A 132 0.96 -11.03 0.58
CA ILE A 132 0.77 -11.19 -0.87
C ILE A 132 1.43 -12.47 -1.43
N LEU A 133 2.55 -12.92 -0.84
CA LEU A 133 3.12 -14.23 -1.16
C LEU A 133 2.21 -15.38 -0.75
N LEU A 134 1.49 -15.25 0.37
CA LEU A 134 0.46 -16.20 0.77
C LEU A 134 -0.69 -16.24 -0.26
N CYS A 135 -1.09 -15.09 -0.82
CA CYS A 135 -2.05 -15.05 -1.93
C CYS A 135 -1.52 -15.81 -3.14
N SER A 136 -0.27 -15.56 -3.54
CA SER A 136 0.37 -16.27 -4.67
C SER A 136 0.45 -17.78 -4.43
N HIS A 137 0.91 -18.21 -3.25
CA HIS A 137 0.97 -19.62 -2.87
C HIS A 137 -0.41 -20.29 -2.88
N THR A 138 -1.43 -19.58 -2.36
CA THR A 138 -2.81 -20.06 -2.38
C THR A 138 -3.31 -20.21 -3.81
N ALA A 139 -3.04 -19.24 -4.68
CA ALA A 139 -3.42 -19.26 -6.10
C ALA A 139 -2.85 -20.49 -6.82
N PHE A 140 -1.56 -20.75 -6.63
CA PHE A 140 -0.87 -21.91 -7.19
C PHE A 140 -1.41 -23.24 -6.66
N ARG A 141 -1.77 -23.31 -5.37
CA ARG A 141 -2.23 -24.57 -4.76
C ARG A 141 -3.69 -24.90 -5.03
N THR A 142 -4.57 -23.90 -5.06
CA THR A 142 -6.02 -24.12 -5.12
C THR A 142 -6.55 -24.15 -6.55
N GLY A 143 -5.90 -23.42 -7.46
CA GLY A 143 -6.32 -23.26 -8.84
C GLY A 143 -5.55 -24.13 -9.81
N LYS A 144 -6.27 -24.84 -10.70
CA LYS A 144 -5.68 -25.48 -11.88
C LYS A 144 -5.98 -24.62 -13.12
N GLY A 145 -5.02 -24.48 -14.03
CA GLY A 145 -5.19 -23.79 -15.31
C GLY A 145 -4.37 -22.50 -15.46
N GLN A 146 -4.20 -22.07 -16.71
CA GLN A 146 -3.33 -20.95 -17.09
C GLN A 146 -3.70 -19.64 -16.37
N LEU A 147 -5.00 -19.34 -16.23
CA LEU A 147 -5.47 -18.13 -15.54
C LEU A 147 -4.98 -18.04 -14.09
N ASN A 148 -5.05 -19.15 -13.34
CA ASN A 148 -4.62 -19.18 -11.94
C ASN A 148 -3.09 -19.09 -11.82
N HIS A 149 -2.33 -19.70 -12.74
CA HIS A 149 -0.88 -19.54 -12.78
C HIS A 149 -0.46 -18.10 -13.13
N THR A 150 -1.15 -17.45 -14.07
CA THR A 150 -0.90 -16.04 -14.40
C THR A 150 -1.20 -15.14 -13.21
N LEU A 151 -2.35 -15.34 -12.54
CA LEU A 151 -2.69 -14.60 -11.32
C LEU A 151 -1.64 -14.81 -10.22
N ALA A 152 -1.22 -16.06 -10.02
CA ALA A 152 -0.22 -16.40 -9.02
C ALA A 152 1.14 -15.76 -9.33
N GLY A 153 1.54 -15.73 -10.61
CA GLY A 153 2.73 -15.04 -11.10
C GLY A 153 2.66 -13.52 -10.88
N LEU A 154 1.53 -12.89 -11.20
CA LEU A 154 1.32 -11.46 -10.95
C LEU A 154 1.37 -11.12 -9.46
N LEU A 155 0.80 -11.95 -8.60
CA LEU A 155 0.88 -11.79 -7.14
C LEU A 155 2.32 -11.99 -6.63
N LEU A 156 3.08 -12.92 -7.20
CA LEU A 156 4.49 -13.14 -6.88
C LEU A 156 5.34 -11.92 -7.26
N LEU A 157 5.17 -11.43 -8.50
CA LEU A 157 5.82 -10.20 -8.99
C LEU A 157 5.47 -9.00 -8.10
N SER A 158 4.21 -8.89 -7.69
CA SER A 158 3.76 -7.83 -6.78
C SER A 158 4.39 -7.96 -5.39
N GLY A 159 4.56 -9.17 -4.87
CA GLY A 159 5.29 -9.43 -3.62
C GLY A 159 6.77 -9.07 -3.71
N LEU A 160 7.42 -9.39 -4.83
CA LEU A 160 8.80 -8.99 -5.09
C LEU A 160 8.95 -7.46 -5.15
N ASN A 161 7.96 -6.75 -5.70
CA ASN A 161 7.96 -5.29 -5.69
C ASN A 161 7.99 -4.70 -4.27
N PHE A 162 7.37 -5.34 -3.28
CA PHE A 162 7.47 -4.91 -1.88
C PHE A 162 8.89 -5.06 -1.33
N PHE A 163 9.66 -6.04 -1.79
CA PHE A 163 11.07 -6.22 -1.41
C PHE A 163 12.03 -5.31 -2.15
N ILE A 164 11.71 -4.89 -3.38
CA ILE A 164 12.60 -4.04 -4.19
C ILE A 164 12.54 -2.57 -3.72
N LYS A 165 11.35 -2.10 -3.33
CA LYS A 165 11.12 -0.72 -2.85
C LYS A 165 12.12 -0.19 -1.79
N PRO A 166 12.45 -0.92 -0.71
CA PRO A 166 13.35 -0.42 0.33
C PRO A 166 14.80 -0.32 -0.16
N PHE A 167 15.25 -1.22 -1.04
CA PHE A 167 16.58 -1.12 -1.66
C PHE A 167 16.66 0.06 -2.62
N VAL A 168 15.58 0.34 -3.36
CA VAL A 168 15.51 1.53 -4.22
C VAL A 168 15.47 2.80 -3.38
N ALA A 169 14.72 2.83 -2.28
CA ALA A 169 14.69 3.96 -1.35
C ALA A 169 16.07 4.22 -0.72
N ALA A 170 16.77 3.16 -0.29
CA ALA A 170 18.12 3.26 0.24
C ALA A 170 19.16 3.68 -0.81
N ALA A 171 19.02 3.27 -2.07
CA ALA A 171 19.94 3.63 -3.15
C ALA A 171 19.72 5.06 -3.68
N VAL A 172 18.49 5.56 -3.64
CA VAL A 172 18.12 6.89 -4.18
C VAL A 172 18.16 7.98 -3.11
N GLY A 173 18.13 7.62 -1.82
CA GLY A 173 18.14 8.54 -0.69
C GLY A 173 16.74 9.11 -0.41
N SER A 174 16.05 8.59 0.61
CA SER A 174 14.81 9.17 1.12
C SER A 174 15.14 10.46 1.89
N GLY A 175 14.66 11.60 1.39
CA GLY A 175 14.83 12.88 2.08
C GLY A 175 14.23 12.85 3.49
N GLN A 176 14.96 13.38 4.48
CA GLN A 176 14.79 13.24 5.93
C GLN A 176 13.44 13.69 6.56
N THR A 177 12.42 14.09 5.80
CA THR A 177 11.12 14.49 6.38
C THR A 177 9.95 14.39 5.39
N ALA A 178 8.76 14.09 5.92
CA ALA A 178 7.49 14.05 5.19
C ALA A 178 7.12 15.37 4.47
N ARG A 179 7.74 16.51 4.83
CA ARG A 179 7.62 17.80 4.12
C ARG A 179 8.42 17.85 2.81
N ASP A 180 9.55 17.15 2.71
CA ASP A 180 10.41 17.20 1.52
C ASP A 180 9.79 16.43 0.33
N TYR A 181 8.95 15.41 0.62
CA TYR A 181 8.16 14.69 -0.38
C TYR A 181 6.99 15.51 -0.98
N ALA A 182 6.52 16.55 -0.29
CA ALA A 182 5.42 17.38 -0.75
C ALA A 182 5.86 18.72 -1.37
N GLY A 183 7.13 19.12 -1.21
CA GLY A 183 7.59 20.49 -1.43
C GLY A 183 8.67 20.74 -2.49
N ARG A 184 9.25 19.73 -3.16
CA ARG A 184 10.23 20.01 -4.23
C ARG A 184 9.56 20.27 -5.58
N GLN A 185 9.13 21.52 -5.72
CA GLN A 185 9.06 22.19 -7.02
C GLN A 185 10.47 22.75 -7.31
N PRO A 186 11.06 22.54 -8.50
CA PRO A 186 12.36 23.09 -8.83
C PRO A 186 12.19 24.58 -9.14
N LEU A 187 12.30 25.45 -8.13
CA LEU A 187 12.49 26.88 -8.37
C LEU A 187 13.98 27.22 -8.23
N CYS A 188 14.56 27.51 -9.40
CA CYS A 188 15.75 28.32 -9.65
C CYS A 188 16.92 28.19 -8.68
N ARG A 189 17.82 27.26 -9.01
CA ARG A 189 19.26 27.40 -8.74
C ARG A 189 19.95 28.07 -9.94
N ALA A 190 19.71 29.36 -10.09
CA ALA A 190 20.51 30.34 -10.84
C ALA A 190 20.07 31.70 -10.28
N GLU A 191 20.85 32.47 -9.53
CA GLU A 191 22.25 32.79 -9.71
C GLU A 191 22.98 32.89 -8.37
N ARG A 192 24.22 32.43 -8.38
CA ARG A 192 25.21 32.72 -7.34
C ARG A 192 26.11 33.81 -7.92
N HIS A 193 26.34 34.86 -7.14
CA HIS A 193 27.41 35.89 -7.25
C HIS A 193 27.10 37.17 -8.06
N LEU A 194 26.85 38.28 -7.37
CA LEU A 194 27.84 39.37 -7.19
C LEU A 194 27.34 40.41 -6.15
N PRO A 195 28.24 41.12 -5.43
CA PRO A 195 27.88 42.03 -4.35
C PRO A 195 27.49 43.40 -4.92
N LEU A 196 26.34 43.96 -4.49
CA LEU A 196 25.87 45.28 -4.92
C LEU A 196 25.60 46.18 -3.70
N GLN A 197 26.65 46.39 -2.90
CA GLN A 197 26.74 47.48 -1.93
C GLN A 197 27.15 48.83 -2.59
N ALA A 198 26.93 49.04 -3.90
CA ALA A 198 27.54 50.16 -4.63
C ALA A 198 26.61 51.04 -5.49
N LEU A 199 25.27 50.92 -5.44
CA LEU A 199 24.40 51.66 -6.38
C LEU A 199 23.12 52.29 -5.78
N PHE A 200 23.07 52.53 -4.47
CA PHE A 200 22.01 53.32 -3.82
C PHE A 200 22.57 54.37 -2.86
N ARG A 201 23.59 55.12 -3.32
CA ARG A 201 24.12 56.30 -2.62
C ARG A 201 24.42 57.45 -3.58
N THR A 202 23.58 57.63 -4.60
CA THR A 202 23.53 58.82 -5.48
C THR A 202 22.19 58.86 -6.21
N ALA A 203 21.09 59.11 -5.50
CA ALA A 203 19.87 59.74 -6.01
C ALA A 203 18.86 59.87 -4.86
N GLN A 204 18.67 61.11 -4.42
CA GLN A 204 17.81 61.62 -3.33
C GLN A 204 18.39 61.54 -1.92
#